data_AF-A0A947SA56-F1
#
_entry.id   AF-A0A947SA56-F1
#
_cell.length_a   1.000
_cell.length_b   1.000
_cell.length_c   1.000
_cell.angle_alpha   90.00
_cell.angle_beta   90.00
_cell.angle_gamma   90.00
#
_symmetry.space_group_name_H-M   'P 1'
#
loop_
_entity.id
_entity.type
_entity.pdbx_description
1 polymer ?
#
loop_
_entity_poly.entity_id
_entity_poly.type
_entity_poly.pdbx_seq_one_letter_code
_entity_poly.pdbx_strand_id
1 'polypeptide(L)'
;MSDNKIQLKNLEKTNQTAEHKQKIFERSGVGVEKKEQEKTDYIQKTQEKINEQEIITEEVTSEPGGIVAAGNAQRQKQHRKEEIEKILEQDLEEIYLNMSTEKQEEFKKVGEATAQKINDLLDKTKIKIKTIINLIKKWLSIIPKINKFFLEQEAKIKADAIVKKVKSS
;
A
#
# COMPACT_ATOMS: atom_id res chain seq x y z
N MET A 1 -24.35 -32.39 54.07
CA MET A 1 -23.32 -33.01 53.20
C MET A 1 -23.88 -32.95 51.79
N SER A 2 -23.96 -31.79 51.12
CA SER A 2 -22.88 -30.92 50.61
C SER A 2 -21.89 -31.68 49.73
N ASP A 3 -21.69 -31.13 48.53
CA ASP A 3 -20.67 -31.48 47.52
C ASP A 3 -21.12 -32.36 46.35
N ASN A 4 -21.96 -31.79 45.46
CA ASN A 4 -21.72 -31.90 44.01
C ASN A 4 -22.49 -30.83 43.22
N LYS A 5 -22.22 -29.55 43.50
CA LYS A 5 -22.87 -28.40 42.84
C LYS A 5 -21.86 -27.45 42.21
N ILE A 6 -20.75 -27.95 41.69
CA ILE A 6 -19.79 -27.14 40.92
C ILE A 6 -19.12 -28.03 39.87
N GLN A 7 -19.84 -28.36 38.79
CA GLN A 7 -19.29 -28.75 37.49
C GLN A 7 -20.45 -29.06 36.56
N LEU A 8 -21.07 -28.04 35.96
CA LEU A 8 -21.95 -28.15 34.77
C LEU A 8 -22.38 -26.77 34.19
N LYS A 9 -21.66 -25.68 34.51
CA LYS A 9 -22.06 -24.32 34.13
C LYS A 9 -21.27 -23.69 32.97
N ASN A 10 -20.50 -24.49 32.22
CA ASN A 10 -19.61 -23.98 31.17
C ASN A 10 -19.84 -24.57 29.77
N LEU A 11 -21.01 -25.15 29.47
CA LEU A 11 -21.33 -25.65 28.11
C LEU A 11 -22.52 -24.95 27.41
N GLU A 12 -23.04 -23.83 27.94
CA GLU A 12 -24.21 -23.14 27.38
C GLU A 12 -23.93 -21.71 26.87
N LYS A 13 -22.65 -21.31 26.74
CA LYS A 13 -22.29 -19.96 26.23
C LYS A 13 -21.75 -19.92 24.80
N THR A 14 -21.81 -21.02 24.06
CA THR A 14 -21.23 -21.11 22.70
C THR A 14 -22.25 -21.23 21.57
N ASN A 15 -23.55 -21.30 21.84
CA ASN A 15 -24.59 -21.44 20.79
C ASN A 15 -25.48 -20.22 20.54
N GLN A 16 -25.23 -19.07 21.19
CA GLN A 16 -25.88 -17.79 20.84
C GLN A 16 -25.10 -16.97 19.80
N THR A 17 -24.25 -17.64 19.01
CA THR A 17 -23.48 -17.04 17.90
C THR A 17 -24.10 -17.33 16.52
N ALA A 18 -25.15 -18.15 16.41
CA ALA A 18 -25.61 -18.63 15.10
C ALA A 18 -26.87 -17.95 14.54
N GLU A 19 -27.82 -17.45 15.36
CA GLU A 19 -29.12 -17.02 14.83
C GLU A 19 -29.24 -15.53 14.48
N HIS A 20 -28.31 -14.67 14.93
CA HIS A 20 -28.34 -13.23 14.63
C HIS A 20 -27.59 -12.84 13.34
N LYS A 21 -26.87 -13.77 12.70
CA LYS A 21 -26.15 -13.53 11.44
C LYS A 21 -26.93 -13.88 10.18
N GLN A 22 -28.08 -14.56 10.31
CA GLN A 22 -28.87 -14.99 9.15
C GLN A 22 -30.00 -14.01 8.78
N LYS A 23 -30.38 -13.10 9.69
CA LYS A 23 -31.48 -12.15 9.48
C LYS A 23 -31.09 -10.78 8.93
N ILE A 24 -29.79 -10.47 8.82
CA ILE A 24 -29.28 -9.20 8.27
C ILE A 24 -28.90 -9.34 6.78
N PHE A 25 -28.78 -10.57 6.28
CA PHE A 25 -28.32 -10.86 4.92
C PHE A 25 -29.42 -10.79 3.83
N GLU A 26 -30.71 -10.70 4.19
CA GLU A 26 -31.82 -10.88 3.22
C GLU A 26 -32.63 -9.63 2.88
N ARG A 27 -32.22 -8.41 3.30
CA ARG A 27 -33.08 -7.20 3.12
C ARG A 27 -32.51 -6.05 2.30
N SER A 28 -31.55 -6.29 1.42
CA SER A 28 -31.14 -5.25 0.46
C SER A 28 -30.66 -5.85 -0.86
N GLY A 29 -31.49 -6.73 -1.43
CA GLY A 29 -31.45 -7.05 -2.86
C GLY A 29 -32.33 -6.07 -3.63
N VAL A 30 -31.76 -4.95 -4.08
CA VAL A 30 -32.24 -4.18 -5.24
C VAL A 30 -31.01 -3.51 -5.86
N GLY A 31 -30.69 -3.85 -7.12
CA GLY A 31 -29.78 -3.05 -7.97
C GLY A 31 -28.43 -3.67 -8.32
N VAL A 32 -28.35 -5.00 -8.47
CA VAL A 32 -27.23 -5.69 -9.13
C VAL A 32 -27.55 -5.76 -10.62
N GLU A 33 -27.17 -4.76 -11.42
CA GLU A 33 -27.09 -4.89 -12.89
C GLU A 33 -26.40 -3.73 -13.65
N LYS A 34 -25.73 -2.79 -12.96
CA LYS A 34 -25.00 -1.68 -13.63
C LYS A 34 -23.52 -1.52 -13.24
N LYS A 35 -22.93 -2.47 -12.52
CA LYS A 35 -21.57 -2.34 -11.95
C LYS A 35 -20.47 -3.09 -12.71
N GLU A 36 -20.78 -3.62 -13.89
CA GLU A 36 -19.84 -4.43 -14.67
C GLU A 36 -19.19 -3.65 -15.83
N GLN A 37 -19.75 -2.49 -16.22
CA GLN A 37 -19.17 -1.61 -17.26
C GLN A 37 -18.10 -0.64 -16.72
N GLU A 38 -18.13 -0.25 -15.44
CA GLU A 38 -17.07 0.61 -14.87
C GLU A 38 -15.76 -0.16 -14.63
N LYS A 39 -15.79 -1.49 -14.69
CA LYS A 39 -14.65 -2.37 -14.45
C LYS A 39 -13.68 -2.40 -15.64
N THR A 40 -14.13 -2.09 -16.85
CA THR A 40 -13.29 -2.06 -18.06
C THR A 40 -12.64 -0.71 -18.32
N ASP A 41 -13.24 0.39 -17.86
CA ASP A 41 -12.75 1.74 -18.13
C ASP A 41 -11.56 2.15 -17.23
N TYR A 42 -11.43 1.56 -16.04
CA TYR A 42 -10.29 1.83 -15.14
C TYR A 42 -8.97 1.21 -15.61
N ILE A 43 -9.01 0.10 -16.36
CA ILE A 43 -7.81 -0.55 -16.92
C ILE A 43 -7.34 0.21 -18.16
N GLN A 44 -8.24 0.70 -19.02
CA GLN A 44 -7.88 1.41 -20.25
C GLN A 44 -7.37 2.85 -19.99
N LYS A 45 -7.94 3.57 -19.02
CA LYS A 45 -7.50 4.95 -18.73
C LYS A 45 -6.12 5.04 -18.06
N THR A 46 -5.60 3.91 -17.58
CA THR A 46 -4.27 3.81 -16.95
C THR A 46 -3.18 3.46 -17.97
N GLN A 47 -3.54 2.97 -19.17
CA GLN A 47 -2.58 2.60 -20.22
C GLN A 47 -2.30 3.70 -21.27
N GLU A 48 -3.14 4.74 -21.37
CA GLU A 48 -2.95 5.80 -22.38
C GLU A 48 -2.02 6.96 -21.97
N LYS A 49 -1.43 6.95 -20.76
CA LYS A 49 -0.45 7.97 -20.33
C LYS A 49 1.01 7.52 -20.37
N ILE A 50 1.30 6.33 -20.88
CA ILE A 50 2.66 5.75 -20.86
C ILE A 50 3.36 5.86 -22.22
N ASN A 51 2.68 6.27 -23.29
CA ASN A 51 3.19 6.09 -24.65
C ASN A 51 3.43 7.38 -25.46
N GLU A 52 3.95 8.43 -24.83
CA GLU A 52 4.40 9.61 -25.58
C GLU A 52 5.46 10.40 -24.80
N GLN A 53 6.68 9.84 -24.69
CA GLN A 53 7.89 10.66 -24.68
C GLN A 53 8.92 10.00 -25.59
N GLU A 54 8.95 10.55 -26.79
CA GLU A 54 9.84 10.25 -27.90
C GLU A 54 11.30 10.08 -27.49
N ILE A 55 11.88 9.12 -28.19
CA ILE A 55 13.29 8.91 -28.42
C ILE A 55 13.89 10.22 -28.95
N ILE A 56 14.57 10.99 -28.10
CA ILE A 56 15.53 11.99 -28.56
C ILE A 56 16.90 11.34 -28.56
N THR A 57 17.26 10.86 -29.74
CA THR A 57 18.63 10.57 -30.16
C THR A 57 19.36 11.89 -30.29
N GLU A 58 20.11 12.29 -29.26
CA GLU A 58 21.16 13.31 -29.40
C GLU A 58 22.52 12.64 -29.30
N GLU A 59 23.16 12.50 -30.45
CA GLU A 59 24.60 12.32 -30.56
C GLU A 59 25.30 13.49 -29.85
N VAL A 60 25.77 13.26 -28.64
CA VAL A 60 26.79 14.13 -28.03
C VAL A 60 28.09 13.34 -28.00
N THR A 61 28.90 13.60 -29.02
CA THR A 61 30.30 13.21 -29.11
C THR A 61 31.12 13.99 -28.09
N SER A 62 31.31 13.44 -26.89
CA SER A 62 32.46 13.77 -26.04
C SER A 62 32.57 12.83 -24.83
N GLU A 63 33.62 12.01 -24.88
CA GLU A 63 34.30 11.25 -23.82
C GLU A 63 33.59 10.07 -23.11
N PRO A 64 34.22 8.87 -23.03
CA PRO A 64 33.48 7.60 -22.96
C PRO A 64 33.12 7.10 -21.54
N GLY A 65 33.40 7.86 -20.47
CA GLY A 65 33.35 7.33 -19.10
C GLY A 65 32.21 7.86 -18.21
N GLY A 66 31.91 9.16 -18.28
CA GLY A 66 31.10 9.84 -17.25
C GLY A 66 29.59 9.84 -17.51
N ILE A 67 29.17 10.05 -18.76
CA ILE A 67 27.76 10.31 -19.12
C ILE A 67 26.93 9.02 -19.05
N VAL A 68 27.51 7.90 -19.50
CA VAL A 68 26.86 6.57 -19.44
C VAL A 68 26.67 6.06 -18.02
N ALA A 69 27.60 6.37 -17.09
CA ALA A 69 27.49 5.98 -15.69
C ALA A 69 26.37 6.73 -14.95
N ALA A 70 26.24 8.04 -15.20
CA ALA A 70 25.18 8.86 -14.61
C ALA A 70 23.77 8.45 -15.10
N GLY A 71 23.62 8.15 -16.39
CA GLY A 71 22.35 7.68 -16.96
C GLY A 71 21.88 6.35 -16.34
N ASN A 72 22.80 5.41 -16.12
CA ASN A 72 22.48 4.13 -15.50
C ASN A 72 22.10 4.27 -14.02
N ALA A 73 22.79 5.13 -13.26
CA ALA A 73 22.47 5.39 -11.86
C ALA A 73 21.07 6.01 -11.70
N GLN A 74 20.68 6.93 -12.58
CA GLN A 74 19.35 7.54 -12.58
C GLN A 74 18.25 6.51 -12.87
N ARG A 75 18.47 5.61 -13.84
CA ARG A 75 17.53 4.52 -14.15
C ARG A 75 17.35 3.55 -12.97
N GLN A 76 18.43 3.19 -12.29
CA GLN A 76 18.36 2.35 -11.10
C GLN A 76 17.59 3.02 -9.96
N LYS A 77 17.79 4.34 -9.77
CA LYS A 77 17.07 5.12 -8.76
C LYS A 77 15.57 5.18 -9.07
N GLN A 78 15.20 5.33 -10.33
CA GLN A 78 13.80 5.32 -10.78
C GLN A 78 13.16 3.95 -10.58
N HIS A 79 13.83 2.87 -11.02
CA HIS A 79 13.33 1.51 -10.82
C HIS A 79 13.13 1.18 -9.34
N ARG A 80 14.07 1.61 -8.47
CA ARG A 80 13.94 1.42 -7.02
C ARG A 80 12.73 2.17 -6.44
N LYS A 81 12.46 3.40 -6.92
CA LYS A 81 11.28 4.18 -6.51
C LYS A 81 9.99 3.43 -6.82
N GLU A 82 9.87 2.87 -8.01
CA GLU A 82 8.69 2.10 -8.44
C GLU A 82 8.50 0.84 -7.59
N GLU A 83 9.58 0.14 -7.24
CA GLU A 83 9.52 -0.99 -6.31
C GLU A 83 9.07 -0.57 -4.90
N ILE A 84 9.53 0.59 -4.42
CA ILE A 84 9.09 1.15 -3.14
C ILE A 84 7.59 1.47 -3.19
N GLU A 85 7.10 2.06 -4.29
CA GLU A 85 5.67 2.36 -4.47
C GLU A 85 4.83 1.08 -4.42
N LYS A 86 5.25 0.01 -5.12
CA LYS A 86 4.59 -1.30 -5.08
C LYS A 86 4.51 -1.88 -3.66
N ILE A 87 5.57 -1.75 -2.87
CA ILE A 87 5.56 -2.22 -1.47
C ILE A 87 4.63 -1.36 -0.61
N LEU A 88 4.58 -0.06 -0.86
CA LEU A 88 3.73 0.87 -0.12
C LEU A 88 2.25 0.61 -0.41
N GLU A 89 1.86 0.38 -1.65
CA GLU A 89 0.45 0.15 -2.05
C GLU A 89 -0.08 -1.24 -1.68
N GLN A 90 0.81 -2.22 -1.48
CA GLN A 90 0.43 -3.60 -1.18
C GLN A 90 -0.57 -3.68 -0.01
N ASP A 91 -1.64 -4.47 -0.16
CA ASP A 91 -2.67 -4.71 0.86
C ASP A 91 -3.46 -3.45 1.31
N LEU A 92 -3.42 -2.37 0.53
CA LEU A 92 -4.19 -1.13 0.81
C LEU A 92 -5.33 -0.87 -0.17
N GLU A 93 -5.57 -1.74 -1.16
CA GLU A 93 -6.57 -1.54 -2.22
C GLU A 93 -7.99 -1.38 -1.64
N GLU A 94 -8.43 -2.29 -0.77
CA GLU A 94 -9.75 -2.21 -0.14
C GLU A 94 -9.91 -0.94 0.70
N ILE A 95 -8.86 -0.54 1.41
CA ILE A 95 -8.86 0.68 2.22
C ILE A 95 -8.98 1.90 1.32
N TYR A 96 -8.24 1.92 0.21
CA TYR A 96 -8.26 2.99 -0.78
C TYR A 96 -9.65 3.15 -1.43
N LEU A 97 -10.26 2.05 -1.87
CA LEU A 97 -11.59 2.07 -2.48
C LEU A 97 -12.69 2.54 -1.52
N ASN A 98 -12.50 2.33 -0.22
CA ASN A 98 -13.43 2.79 0.81
C ASN A 98 -13.23 4.26 1.24
N MET A 99 -12.22 4.97 0.72
CA MET A 99 -12.01 6.40 0.98
C MET A 99 -12.83 7.30 0.04
N SER A 100 -13.04 8.56 0.43
CA SER A 100 -13.60 9.57 -0.48
C SER A 100 -12.59 9.92 -1.58
N THR A 101 -13.07 10.37 -2.74
CA THR A 101 -12.21 10.74 -3.88
C THR A 101 -11.16 11.79 -3.52
N GLU A 102 -11.52 12.80 -2.72
CA GLU A 102 -10.58 13.81 -2.22
C GLU A 102 -9.44 13.17 -1.39
N LYS A 103 -9.78 12.22 -0.51
CA LYS A 103 -8.79 11.51 0.31
C LYS A 103 -7.96 10.54 -0.50
N GLN A 104 -8.52 9.91 -1.53
CA GLN A 104 -7.80 9.07 -2.47
C GLN A 104 -6.72 9.87 -3.21
N GLU A 105 -7.05 11.05 -3.73
CA GLU A 105 -6.09 11.94 -4.40
C GLU A 105 -4.98 12.40 -3.44
N GLU A 106 -5.36 12.84 -2.23
CA GLU A 106 -4.40 13.22 -1.20
C GLU A 106 -3.48 12.04 -0.85
N PHE A 107 -4.05 10.85 -0.63
CA PHE A 107 -3.33 9.65 -0.27
C PHE A 107 -2.32 9.24 -1.35
N LYS A 108 -2.72 9.30 -2.63
CA LYS A 108 -1.85 9.02 -3.77
C LYS A 108 -0.69 10.02 -3.85
N LYS A 109 -1.00 11.31 -3.84
CA LYS A 109 0.02 12.38 -3.92
C LYS A 109 1.03 12.30 -2.77
N VAL A 110 0.56 12.05 -1.56
CA VAL A 110 1.45 11.90 -0.39
C VAL A 110 2.20 10.56 -0.45
N GLY A 111 1.61 9.51 -1.02
CA GLY A 111 2.25 8.22 -1.26
C GLY A 111 3.46 8.35 -2.17
N GLU A 112 3.30 8.99 -3.34
CA GLU A 112 4.39 9.27 -4.29
C GLU A 112 5.51 10.08 -3.64
N ALA A 113 5.15 11.14 -2.90
CA ALA A 113 6.13 11.97 -2.17
C ALA A 113 6.83 11.19 -1.05
N THR A 114 6.14 10.23 -0.43
CA THR A 114 6.70 9.36 0.62
C THR A 114 7.67 8.35 0.03
N ALA A 115 7.31 7.73 -1.10
CA ALA A 115 8.19 6.84 -1.84
C ALA A 115 9.49 7.55 -2.26
N GLN A 116 9.37 8.77 -2.80
CA GLN A 116 10.54 9.58 -3.16
C GLN A 116 11.45 9.84 -1.96
N LYS A 117 10.91 10.25 -0.82
CA LYS A 117 11.69 10.50 0.40
C LYS A 117 12.38 9.23 0.92
N ILE A 118 11.71 8.09 0.83
CA ILE A 118 12.30 6.81 1.22
C ILE A 118 13.43 6.45 0.26
N ASN A 119 13.23 6.62 -1.04
CA ASN A 119 14.28 6.39 -2.05
C ASN A 119 15.54 7.22 -1.75
N ASP A 120 15.36 8.51 -1.45
CA ASP A 120 16.47 9.41 -1.09
C ASP A 120 17.13 9.05 0.26
N LEU A 121 16.40 8.41 1.17
CA LEU A 121 16.96 7.89 2.42
C LEU A 121 17.80 6.62 2.21
N LEU A 122 17.46 5.82 1.21
CA LEU A 122 18.15 4.58 0.88
C LEU A 122 19.48 4.83 0.16
N ASP A 123 19.63 5.98 -0.51
CA ASP A 123 20.90 6.42 -1.10
C ASP A 123 21.97 6.76 -0.05
N LYS A 124 21.60 6.82 1.24
CA LYS A 124 22.53 7.16 2.32
C LYS A 124 23.25 5.92 2.84
N THR A 125 24.54 6.06 3.14
CA THR A 125 25.40 5.00 3.68
C THR A 125 24.88 4.38 4.99
N LYS A 126 24.13 5.14 5.79
CA LYS A 126 23.54 4.68 7.06
C LYS A 126 22.03 4.88 7.06
N ILE A 127 21.31 3.82 6.71
CA ILE A 127 19.85 3.82 6.69
C ILE A 127 19.31 3.80 8.13
N LYS A 128 18.48 4.78 8.46
CA LYS A 128 17.76 4.85 9.74
C LYS A 128 16.36 4.26 9.56
N ILE A 129 16.19 2.98 9.89
CA ILE A 129 14.90 2.28 9.68
C ILE A 129 13.74 2.96 10.43
N LYS A 130 14.01 3.52 11.62
CA LYS A 130 13.03 4.30 12.40
C LYS A 130 12.48 5.50 11.62
N THR A 131 13.31 6.13 10.78
CA THR A 131 12.87 7.27 9.95
C THR A 131 11.93 6.81 8.84
N ILE A 132 12.22 5.67 8.21
CA ILE A 132 11.35 5.07 7.18
C ILE A 132 10.00 4.69 7.81
N ILE A 133 10.00 3.99 8.95
CA ILE A 133 8.77 3.63 9.68
C ILE A 133 7.93 4.88 9.99
N ASN A 134 8.56 5.97 10.45
CA ASN A 134 7.84 7.20 10.76
C ASN A 134 7.24 7.87 9.52
N LEU A 135 7.92 7.82 8.36
CA LEU A 135 7.39 8.33 7.10
C LEU A 135 6.15 7.53 6.66
N ILE A 136 6.24 6.21 6.69
CA ILE A 136 5.13 5.33 6.31
C ILE A 136 3.96 5.51 7.27
N LYS A 137 4.21 5.54 8.58
CA LYS A 137 3.16 5.78 9.59
C LYS A 137 2.45 7.11 9.38
N LYS A 138 3.22 8.17 9.07
CA LYS A 138 2.65 9.51 8.80
C LYS A 138 1.77 9.48 7.55
N TRP A 139 2.20 8.81 6.50
CA TRP A 139 1.39 8.66 5.28
C TRP A 139 0.12 7.85 5.53
N LEU A 140 0.21 6.67 6.16
CA LEU A 140 -0.93 5.82 6.47
C LEU A 140 -1.93 6.51 7.42
N SER A 141 -1.49 7.47 8.24
CA SER A 141 -2.39 8.23 9.13
C SER A 141 -3.39 9.16 8.42
N ILE A 142 -3.23 9.37 7.11
CA ILE A 142 -4.21 10.08 6.28
C ILE A 142 -5.52 9.28 6.20
N ILE A 143 -5.43 7.95 6.31
CA ILE A 143 -6.58 7.06 6.22
C ILE A 143 -7.46 7.29 7.46
N PRO A 144 -8.72 7.71 7.29
CA PRO A 144 -9.63 7.92 8.40
C PRO A 144 -10.01 6.59 9.04
N LYS A 145 -10.25 6.60 10.37
CA LYS A 145 -10.79 5.47 11.15
C LYS A 145 -9.91 4.20 11.19
N ILE A 146 -8.64 4.30 10.83
CA ILE A 146 -7.72 3.17 10.89
C ILE A 146 -7.14 2.97 12.31
N ASN A 147 -6.90 1.71 12.68
CA ASN A 147 -6.37 1.38 14.01
C ASN A 147 -4.89 1.79 14.13
N LYS A 148 -4.50 2.40 15.26
CA LYS A 148 -3.11 2.75 15.57
C LYS A 148 -2.16 1.54 15.53
N PHE A 149 -2.62 0.37 15.98
CA PHE A 149 -1.82 -0.86 15.92
C PHE A 149 -1.56 -1.28 14.49
N PHE A 150 -2.57 -1.17 13.60
CA PHE A 150 -2.39 -1.46 12.18
C PHE A 150 -1.36 -0.51 11.56
N LEU A 151 -1.47 0.81 11.80
CA LEU A 151 -0.51 1.79 11.29
C LEU A 151 0.93 1.46 11.69
N GLU A 152 1.13 1.05 12.94
CA GLU A 152 2.46 0.71 13.44
C GLU A 152 3.00 -0.58 12.83
N GLN A 153 2.17 -1.62 12.75
CA GLN A 153 2.58 -2.92 12.21
C GLN A 153 2.85 -2.84 10.70
N GLU A 154 1.94 -2.23 9.95
CA GLU A 154 2.12 -2.02 8.52
C GLU A 154 3.35 -1.18 8.22
N ALA A 155 3.57 -0.09 8.97
CA ALA A 155 4.75 0.73 8.79
C ALA A 155 6.06 -0.05 9.06
N LYS A 156 6.07 -0.97 10.05
CA LYS A 156 7.22 -1.85 10.32
C LYS A 156 7.43 -2.87 9.21
N ILE A 157 6.38 -3.57 8.79
CA ILE A 157 6.43 -4.61 7.75
C ILE A 157 6.93 -4.01 6.43
N LYS A 158 6.33 -2.90 6.00
CA LYS A 158 6.71 -2.21 4.75
C LYS A 158 8.13 -1.65 4.82
N ALA A 159 8.53 -1.05 5.95
CA ALA A 159 9.90 -0.56 6.11
C ALA A 159 10.94 -1.68 6.06
N ASP A 160 10.66 -2.83 6.68
CA ASP A 160 11.54 -3.99 6.64
C ASP A 160 11.65 -4.56 5.23
N ALA A 161 10.52 -4.72 4.52
CA ALA A 161 10.48 -5.18 3.14
C ALA A 161 11.31 -4.28 2.21
N ILE A 162 11.16 -2.95 2.33
CA ILE A 162 11.93 -1.96 1.55
C ILE A 162 13.43 -2.12 1.81
N VAL A 163 13.85 -2.16 3.07
CA VAL A 163 15.28 -2.25 3.41
C VAL A 163 15.87 -3.61 2.99
N LYS A 164 15.10 -4.68 3.13
CA LYS A 164 15.52 -6.03 2.71
C LYS A 164 15.75 -6.08 1.20
N LYS A 165 14.82 -5.53 0.40
CA LYS A 165 14.93 -5.47 -1.05
C LYS A 165 16.20 -4.75 -1.51
N VAL A 166 16.52 -3.61 -0.88
CA VAL A 166 17.73 -2.83 -1.20
C VAL A 166 19.02 -3.53 -0.81
N LYS A 167 19.04 -4.26 0.31
CA LYS A 167 20.23 -5.01 0.74
C LYS A 167 20.51 -6.26 -0.08
N SER A 168 19.50 -6.75 -0.81
CA SER A 168 19.61 -7.95 -1.64
C SER A 168 19.83 -7.63 -3.13
N SER A 169 19.90 -6.36 -3.51
CA SER A 169 20.36 -5.87 -4.83
C SER A 169 21.79 -5.39 -4.75
#